data_AF-A0A930N1Z3-F1
#
_entry.id   AF-A0A930N1Z3-F1
#
_cell.length_a   1.000
_cell.length_b   1.000
_cell.length_c   1.000
_cell.angle_alpha   90.00
_cell.angle_beta   90.00
_cell.angle_gamma   90.00
#
_symmetry.space_group_name_H-M   'P 1'
#
loop_
_entity.id
_entity.type
_entity.pdbx_description
1 polymer ?
#
loop_
_entity_poly.entity_id
_entity_poly.type
_entity_poly.pdbx_seq_one_letter_code
_entity_poly.pdbx_strand_id
1 'polypeptide(L)'
;SKNKVYSLHEPDVVCISKGKEHKQYEFGNKVSILRSWSGLILGACSFRNEYDGHTIEKALEQTQRMTGRKVDKLAGDRGYRGIKQIGQTKILIPDTPKAKDSYYQKRKKHKLFCKRAGIEPTIGHLKADHRLSRNFYKGVKGDAINVLLAAAAYNFKRAMRVLLDLIKRISIELVNTSFMLKYSF
;
A
#
# COMPACT_ATOMS: atom_id res chain seq x y z
N SER A 1 -1.85 -12.60 27.66
CA SER A 1 -0.75 -13.41 28.21
C SER A 1 0.46 -13.26 27.30
N LYS A 2 1.63 -12.94 27.84
CA LYS A 2 2.87 -12.86 27.05
C LYS A 2 3.31 -14.29 26.67
N ASN A 3 3.86 -14.49 25.47
CA ASN A 3 4.45 -15.76 24.99
C ASN A 3 3.49 -16.95 24.81
N LYS A 4 2.27 -16.72 24.29
CA LYS A 4 1.40 -17.83 23.85
C LYS A 4 1.84 -18.33 22.47
N VAL A 5 2.00 -19.65 22.35
CA VAL A 5 2.19 -20.34 21.07
C VAL A 5 0.82 -20.65 20.49
N TYR A 6 0.54 -20.12 19.30
CA TYR A 6 -0.76 -20.29 18.63
C TYR A 6 -0.74 -21.36 17.53
N SER A 7 0.44 -21.78 17.08
CA SER A 7 0.62 -22.83 16.08
C SER A 7 1.90 -23.60 16.36
N LEU A 8 1.85 -24.93 16.28
CA LEU A 8 3.03 -25.78 16.38
C LEU A 8 3.91 -25.67 15.12
N HIS A 9 3.30 -25.45 13.96
CA HIS A 9 4.01 -25.35 12.68
C HIS A 9 4.63 -23.98 12.43
N GLU A 10 4.09 -22.94 13.07
CA GLU A 10 4.59 -21.56 12.99
C GLU A 10 4.52 -20.94 14.40
N PRO A 11 5.48 -21.26 15.30
CA PRO A 11 5.47 -20.83 16.71
C PRO A 11 5.43 -19.31 16.89
N ASP A 12 5.90 -18.62 15.88
CA ASP A 12 6.05 -17.20 15.76
C ASP A 12 4.71 -16.48 15.41
N VAL A 13 3.66 -17.20 15.03
CA VAL A 13 2.42 -16.57 14.58
C VAL A 13 1.76 -15.72 15.70
N VAL A 14 1.30 -14.52 15.35
CA VAL A 14 0.69 -13.60 16.30
C VAL A 14 -0.82 -13.62 16.14
N CYS A 15 -1.54 -13.58 17.27
CA CYS A 15 -2.98 -13.32 17.30
C CYS A 15 -3.23 -11.80 17.31
N ILE A 16 -3.91 -11.31 16.28
CA ILE A 16 -4.20 -9.89 16.06
C ILE A 16 -5.71 -9.70 16.19
N SER A 17 -6.13 -8.82 17.10
CA SER A 17 -7.54 -8.44 17.20
C SER A 17 -7.95 -7.58 16.01
N LYS A 18 -9.02 -7.99 15.32
CA LYS A 18 -9.56 -7.30 14.14
C LYS A 18 -10.57 -6.20 14.48
N GLY A 19 -11.12 -6.23 15.70
CA GLY A 19 -12.19 -5.33 16.12
C GLY A 19 -13.47 -5.44 15.28
N LYS A 20 -13.69 -6.58 14.59
CA LYS A 20 -14.88 -6.85 13.78
C LYS A 20 -15.77 -7.88 14.48
N GLU A 21 -17.07 -7.64 14.46
CA GLU A 21 -18.06 -8.50 15.13
C GLU A 21 -18.06 -9.94 14.59
N HIS A 22 -18.06 -10.12 13.26
CA HIS A 22 -18.05 -11.43 12.62
C HIS A 22 -16.69 -12.14 12.60
N LYS A 23 -15.59 -11.44 12.95
CA LYS A 23 -14.24 -12.01 13.00
C LYS A 23 -13.37 -11.24 13.99
N GLN A 24 -13.37 -11.71 15.22
CA GLN A 24 -12.72 -11.03 16.34
C GLN A 24 -11.18 -11.09 16.25
N TYR A 25 -10.63 -12.20 15.74
CA TYR A 25 -9.19 -12.44 15.71
C TYR A 25 -8.72 -12.92 14.33
N GLU A 26 -7.51 -12.53 13.97
CA GLU A 26 -6.75 -13.09 12.86
C GLU A 26 -5.39 -13.56 13.36
N PHE A 27 -4.96 -14.72 12.86
CA PHE A 27 -3.64 -15.27 13.13
C PHE A 27 -2.75 -14.99 11.94
N GLY A 28 -1.58 -14.41 12.20
CA GLY A 28 -0.64 -14.14 11.14
C GLY A 28 0.38 -13.09 11.55
N ASN A 29 0.84 -12.38 10.53
CA ASN A 29 1.81 -11.33 10.65
C ASN A 29 1.19 -10.01 10.17
N LYS A 30 1.44 -8.93 10.91
CA LYS A 30 0.94 -7.60 10.55
C LYS A 30 1.77 -7.04 9.41
N VAL A 31 1.12 -6.34 8.48
CA VAL A 31 1.79 -5.80 7.29
C VAL A 31 1.42 -4.33 7.14
N SER A 32 2.42 -3.48 6.91
CA SER A 32 2.21 -2.08 6.51
C SER A 32 2.56 -1.90 5.04
N ILE A 33 1.65 -1.28 4.29
CA ILE A 33 1.81 -0.99 2.87
C ILE A 33 1.78 0.53 2.68
N LEU A 34 2.81 1.09 2.07
CA LEU A 34 2.89 2.50 1.70
C LEU A 34 2.63 2.66 0.21
N ARG A 35 1.58 3.41 -0.13
CA ARG A 35 1.11 3.60 -1.51
C ARG A 35 1.28 5.05 -1.95
N SER A 36 1.81 5.25 -3.15
CA SER A 36 1.95 6.57 -3.78
C SER A 36 0.60 7.13 -4.27
N TRP A 37 0.57 8.41 -4.63
CA TRP A 37 -0.60 9.03 -5.25
C TRP A 37 -1.00 8.38 -6.59
N SER A 38 -0.03 7.94 -7.39
CA SER A 38 -0.25 7.20 -8.64
C SER A 38 -0.66 5.75 -8.38
N GLY A 39 -0.62 5.29 -7.13
CA GLY A 39 -1.03 3.97 -6.67
C GLY A 39 0.06 2.91 -6.68
N LEU A 40 1.32 3.29 -6.87
CA LEU A 40 2.46 2.36 -6.77
C LEU A 40 2.73 2.06 -5.30
N ILE A 41 3.10 0.83 -5.00
CA ILE A 41 3.56 0.47 -3.65
C ILE A 41 5.02 0.90 -3.55
N LEU A 42 5.33 1.80 -2.62
CA LEU A 42 6.69 2.30 -2.40
C LEU A 42 7.36 1.63 -1.20
N GLY A 43 6.56 1.14 -0.25
CA GLY A 43 7.02 0.43 0.93
C GLY A 43 6.08 -0.71 1.28
N ALA A 44 6.65 -1.82 1.73
CA ALA A 44 5.95 -3.00 2.20
C ALA A 44 6.79 -3.62 3.34
N CYS A 45 6.30 -3.47 4.57
CA CYS A 45 7.00 -3.90 5.79
C CYS A 45 6.16 -4.92 6.56
N SER A 46 6.84 -5.91 7.11
CA SER A 46 6.28 -6.96 7.97
C SER A 46 6.55 -6.63 9.44
N PHE A 47 5.55 -6.83 10.30
CA PHE A 47 5.57 -6.51 11.73
C PHE A 47 4.85 -7.59 12.52
N ARG A 48 5.27 -7.81 13.77
CA ARG A 48 4.62 -8.77 14.66
C ARG A 48 3.38 -8.16 15.32
N ASN A 49 3.50 -7.75 16.58
CA ASN A 49 2.44 -7.13 17.36
C ASN A 49 2.73 -5.67 17.74
N GLU A 50 3.54 -4.98 16.92
CA GLU A 50 3.84 -3.57 17.14
C GLU A 50 2.54 -2.74 17.01
N TYR A 51 2.42 -1.69 17.82
CA TYR A 51 1.34 -0.72 17.68
C TYR A 51 1.40 -0.07 16.30
N ASP A 52 0.25 0.10 15.64
CA ASP A 52 0.17 0.55 14.24
C ASP A 52 0.93 1.87 14.02
N GLY A 53 0.88 2.78 15.00
CA GLY A 53 1.62 4.04 14.95
C GLY A 53 3.13 3.90 14.73
N HIS A 54 3.75 2.89 15.35
CA HIS A 54 5.20 2.65 15.22
C HIS A 54 5.58 1.98 13.90
N THR A 55 4.60 1.47 13.15
CA THR A 55 4.84 0.84 11.84
C THR A 55 5.11 1.88 10.74
N ILE A 56 4.65 3.12 10.93
CA ILE A 56 4.79 4.18 9.93
C ILE A 56 6.26 4.55 9.72
N GLU A 57 7.03 4.67 10.80
CA GLU A 57 8.43 5.09 10.74
C GLU A 57 9.26 4.12 9.91
N LYS A 58 9.21 2.82 10.22
CA LYS A 58 9.92 1.79 9.44
C LYS A 58 9.48 1.76 7.97
N ALA A 59 8.20 2.01 7.68
CA ALA A 59 7.70 2.07 6.30
C ALA A 59 8.24 3.30 5.54
N LEU A 60 8.37 4.45 6.22
CA LEU A 60 8.98 5.67 5.67
C LEU A 60 10.48 5.48 5.44
N GLU A 61 11.20 4.90 6.40
CA GLU A 61 12.63 4.58 6.26
C GLU A 61 12.89 3.63 5.09
N GLN A 62 12.10 2.57 4.95
CA GLN A 62 12.20 1.65 3.82
C GLN A 62 11.97 2.38 2.49
N THR A 63 10.93 3.22 2.43
CA THR A 63 10.61 4.00 1.22
C THR A 63 11.75 4.95 0.86
N GLN A 64 12.32 5.65 1.84
CA GLN A 64 13.45 6.55 1.63
C GLN A 64 14.69 5.78 1.14
N ARG A 65 14.98 4.63 1.74
CA ARG A 65 16.10 3.77 1.32
C ARG A 65 15.93 3.27 -0.12
N MET A 66 14.72 2.92 -0.53
CA MET A 66 14.44 2.38 -1.87
C MET A 66 14.38 3.46 -2.96
N THR A 67 13.87 4.65 -2.63
CA THR A 67 13.59 5.69 -3.63
C THR A 67 14.56 6.87 -3.58
N GLY A 68 15.37 6.98 -2.52
CA GLY A 68 16.21 8.14 -2.23
C GLY A 68 15.42 9.40 -1.86
N ARG A 69 14.09 9.34 -1.75
CA ARG A 69 13.20 10.49 -1.55
C ARG A 69 12.49 10.42 -0.21
N LYS A 70 12.37 11.59 0.45
CA LYS A 70 11.55 11.74 1.65
C LYS A 70 10.09 11.99 1.27
N VAL A 71 9.17 11.51 2.11
CA VAL A 71 7.73 11.71 1.93
C VAL A 71 7.30 12.93 2.72
N ASP A 72 6.77 13.97 2.08
CA ASP A 72 6.37 15.18 2.82
C ASP A 72 5.05 15.02 3.58
N LYS A 73 4.11 14.27 2.99
CA LYS A 73 2.75 14.11 3.48
C LYS A 73 2.32 12.66 3.36
N LEU A 74 1.93 12.08 4.47
CA LEU A 74 1.37 10.74 4.54
C LEU A 74 -0.09 10.82 4.98
N ALA A 75 -1.01 10.23 4.21
CA ALA A 75 -2.41 10.13 4.60
C ALA A 75 -2.64 8.77 5.27
N GLY A 76 -2.96 8.78 6.57
CA GLY A 76 -3.21 7.58 7.36
C GLY A 76 -4.70 7.31 7.61
N ASP A 77 -5.01 6.10 8.06
CA ASP A 77 -6.31 5.76 8.65
C ASP A 77 -6.51 6.36 10.04
N ARG A 78 -7.76 6.33 10.52
CA ARG A 78 -8.11 6.71 11.89
C ARG A 78 -7.43 5.85 12.95
N GLY A 79 -6.96 4.65 12.60
CA GLY A 79 -6.18 3.78 13.50
C GLY A 79 -4.83 4.38 13.90
N TYR A 80 -4.28 5.31 13.12
CA TYR A 80 -3.00 5.98 13.42
C TYR A 80 -3.16 7.24 14.28
N ARG A 81 -4.31 7.42 14.94
CA ARG A 81 -4.58 8.56 15.83
C ARG A 81 -3.45 8.72 16.86
N GLY A 82 -3.06 9.98 17.09
CA GLY A 82 -2.01 10.37 18.04
C GLY A 82 -0.73 10.88 17.38
N ILE A 83 -0.35 10.35 16.21
CA ILE A 83 0.88 10.75 15.53
C ILE A 83 0.59 11.83 14.48
N LYS A 84 1.11 13.04 14.70
CA LYS A 84 0.92 14.18 13.79
C LYS A 84 2.10 14.37 12.82
N GLN A 85 3.29 13.98 13.23
CA GLN A 85 4.52 14.17 12.47
C GLN A 85 5.54 13.10 12.86
N ILE A 86 6.27 12.58 11.87
CA ILE A 86 7.45 11.72 12.06
C ILE A 86 8.58 12.34 11.26
N GLY A 87 9.64 12.77 11.93
CA GLY A 87 10.70 13.56 11.30
C GLY A 87 10.15 14.81 10.62
N GLN A 88 10.30 14.89 9.30
CA GLN A 88 9.78 16.00 8.46
C GLN A 88 8.41 15.67 7.83
N THR A 89 7.95 14.42 7.92
CA THR A 89 6.74 13.92 7.29
C THR A 89 5.50 14.31 8.09
N LYS A 90 4.55 15.01 7.48
CA LYS A 90 3.26 15.34 8.10
C LYS A 90 2.27 14.20 7.92
N ILE A 91 1.73 13.70 9.02
CA ILE A 91 0.73 12.63 9.01
C ILE A 91 -0.67 13.25 9.07
N LEU A 92 -1.46 12.97 8.06
CA LEU A 92 -2.79 13.52 7.85
C LEU A 92 -3.82 12.41 8.07
N ILE A 93 -4.65 12.59 9.10
CA ILE A 93 -5.68 11.63 9.50
C ILE A 93 -7.06 12.25 9.24
N PRO A 94 -8.07 11.49 8.79
CA PRO A 94 -9.41 12.02 8.56
C PRO A 94 -10.01 12.54 9.86
N ASP A 95 -10.30 13.83 9.89
CA ASP A 95 -10.91 14.54 11.01
C ASP A 95 -12.11 15.37 10.54
N THR A 96 -12.95 15.78 11.47
CA THR A 96 -14.12 16.61 11.18
C THR A 96 -13.68 17.94 10.57
N PRO A 97 -14.25 18.39 9.44
CA PRO A 97 -13.92 19.68 8.86
C PRO A 97 -14.11 20.80 9.87
N LYS A 98 -13.12 21.69 10.01
CA LYS A 98 -13.21 22.80 10.96
C LYS A 98 -14.10 23.90 10.35
N ALA A 99 -14.86 24.59 11.20
CA ALA A 99 -15.69 25.72 10.76
C ALA A 99 -14.86 26.81 10.04
N LYS A 100 -13.61 27.00 10.49
CA LYS A 100 -12.65 27.96 9.91
C LYS A 100 -11.97 27.49 8.61
N ASP A 101 -12.13 26.23 8.20
CA ASP A 101 -11.50 25.75 6.96
C ASP A 101 -12.18 26.41 5.73
N SER A 102 -11.39 27.00 4.84
CA SER A 102 -11.92 27.54 3.58
C SER A 102 -12.45 26.42 2.67
N TYR A 103 -13.33 26.76 1.73
CA TYR A 103 -13.85 25.81 0.73
C TYR A 103 -12.72 25.06 0.02
N TYR A 104 -11.67 25.77 -0.39
CA TYR A 104 -10.49 25.18 -1.04
C TYR A 104 -9.76 24.17 -0.14
N GLN A 105 -9.57 24.49 1.14
CA GLN A 105 -8.93 23.59 2.10
C GLN A 105 -9.76 22.31 2.31
N LYS A 106 -11.08 22.45 2.45
CA LYS A 106 -12.01 21.31 2.55
C LYS A 106 -11.91 20.40 1.32
N ARG A 107 -11.95 20.98 0.12
CA ARG A 107 -11.83 20.22 -1.15
C ARG A 107 -10.48 19.49 -1.26
N LYS A 108 -9.37 20.14 -0.86
CA LYS A 108 -8.02 19.53 -0.88
C LYS A 108 -7.91 18.35 0.08
N LYS A 109 -8.41 18.50 1.31
CA LYS A 109 -8.46 17.41 2.31
C LYS A 109 -9.35 16.25 1.80
N HIS A 110 -10.52 16.57 1.26
CA HIS A 110 -11.43 15.57 0.70
C HIS A 110 -10.77 14.76 -0.43
N LYS A 111 -10.16 15.44 -1.42
CA LYS A 111 -9.45 14.78 -2.54
C LYS A 111 -8.32 13.87 -2.05
N LEU A 112 -7.58 14.30 -1.02
CA LEU A 112 -6.51 13.50 -0.41
C LEU A 112 -7.07 12.20 0.18
N PHE A 113 -8.12 12.28 0.98
CA PHE A 113 -8.69 11.10 1.64
C PHE A 113 -9.44 10.17 0.68
N CYS A 114 -10.07 10.69 -0.38
CA CYS A 114 -10.62 9.85 -1.45
C CYS A 114 -9.52 9.06 -2.17
N LYS A 115 -8.35 9.67 -2.40
CA LYS A 115 -7.21 8.95 -2.99
C LYS A 115 -6.56 7.96 -2.03
N ARG A 116 -6.50 8.29 -0.74
CA ARG A 116 -6.04 7.39 0.32
C ARG A 116 -6.91 6.13 0.39
N ALA A 117 -8.23 6.25 0.27
CA ALA A 117 -9.16 5.11 0.27
C ALA A 117 -8.84 4.06 -0.81
N GLY A 118 -8.11 4.43 -1.87
CA GLY A 118 -7.59 3.49 -2.87
C GLY A 118 -6.57 2.48 -2.34
N ILE A 119 -6.09 2.60 -1.10
CA ILE A 119 -5.26 1.58 -0.47
C ILE A 119 -6.04 0.29 -0.14
N GLU A 120 -7.33 0.40 0.20
CA GLU A 120 -8.18 -0.75 0.50
C GLU A 120 -8.30 -1.73 -0.68
N PRO A 121 -8.65 -1.29 -1.90
CA PRO A 121 -8.65 -2.19 -3.06
C PRO A 121 -7.23 -2.66 -3.40
N THR A 122 -6.19 -1.88 -3.12
CA THR A 122 -4.79 -2.32 -3.31
C THR A 122 -4.46 -3.49 -2.39
N ILE A 123 -4.81 -3.41 -1.11
CA ILE A 123 -4.66 -4.51 -0.14
C ILE A 123 -5.54 -5.71 -0.54
N GLY A 124 -6.76 -5.46 -1.03
CA GLY A 124 -7.63 -6.49 -1.59
C GLY A 124 -6.96 -7.27 -2.72
N HIS A 125 -6.39 -6.56 -3.71
CA HIS A 125 -5.63 -7.20 -4.79
C HIS A 125 -4.37 -7.92 -4.29
N LEU A 126 -3.64 -7.35 -3.33
CA LEU A 126 -2.48 -8.05 -2.76
C LEU A 126 -2.90 -9.39 -2.14
N LYS A 127 -4.03 -9.40 -1.43
CA LYS A 127 -4.60 -10.58 -0.79
C LYS A 127 -5.11 -11.63 -1.77
N ALA A 128 -5.87 -11.22 -2.77
CA ALA A 128 -6.51 -12.13 -3.73
C ALA A 128 -5.57 -12.55 -4.87
N ASP A 129 -4.88 -11.59 -5.50
CA ASP A 129 -4.14 -11.80 -6.74
C ASP A 129 -2.64 -12.07 -6.52
N HIS A 130 -2.09 -11.58 -5.41
CA HIS A 130 -0.65 -11.60 -5.14
C HIS A 130 -0.26 -12.42 -3.91
N ARG A 131 -1.12 -13.36 -3.49
CA ARG A 131 -0.85 -14.37 -2.44
C ARG A 131 -0.49 -13.79 -1.06
N LEU A 132 -0.88 -12.55 -0.77
CA LEU A 132 -0.66 -11.98 0.57
C LEU A 132 -1.55 -12.63 1.64
N SER A 133 -2.68 -13.25 1.25
CA SER A 133 -3.60 -13.91 2.20
C SER A 133 -3.04 -15.18 2.84
N ARG A 134 -2.09 -15.85 2.18
CA ARG A 134 -1.50 -17.10 2.66
C ARG A 134 -0.02 -17.09 2.39
N ASN A 135 0.77 -17.10 3.46
CA ASN A 135 2.21 -17.24 3.35
C ASN A 135 2.59 -18.72 3.30
N PHE A 136 3.45 -19.09 2.35
CA PHE A 136 4.01 -20.44 2.21
C PHE A 136 5.47 -20.52 2.66
N TYR A 137 6.11 -19.37 2.92
CA TYR A 137 7.46 -19.31 3.47
C TYR A 137 7.42 -19.42 4.98
N LYS A 138 8.38 -20.14 5.56
CA LYS A 138 8.47 -20.36 7.00
C LYS A 138 9.09 -19.19 7.75
N GLY A 139 8.60 -18.93 8.97
CA GLY A 139 9.21 -18.00 9.90
C GLY A 139 9.04 -16.53 9.53
N VAL A 140 9.49 -15.66 10.45
CA VAL A 140 9.40 -14.19 10.31
C VAL A 140 10.08 -13.68 9.04
N LYS A 141 11.21 -14.29 8.67
CA LYS A 141 11.93 -13.95 7.44
C LYS A 141 11.09 -14.27 6.20
N GLY A 142 10.39 -15.41 6.21
CA GLY A 142 9.46 -15.80 5.16
C GLY A 142 8.29 -14.83 5.02
N ASP A 143 7.72 -14.38 6.13
CA ASP A 143 6.66 -13.36 6.13
C ASP A 143 7.10 -12.07 5.44
N ALA A 144 8.29 -11.58 5.78
CA ALA A 144 8.85 -10.38 5.17
C ALA A 144 9.08 -10.55 3.66
N ILE A 145 9.61 -11.71 3.24
CA ILE A 145 9.82 -12.03 1.82
C ILE A 145 8.49 -12.07 1.06
N ASN A 146 7.46 -12.74 1.60
CA ASN A 146 6.16 -12.85 0.94
C ASN A 146 5.54 -11.47 0.69
N VAL A 147 5.58 -10.59 1.69
CA VAL A 147 5.08 -9.22 1.61
C VAL A 147 5.78 -8.42 0.52
N LEU A 148 7.12 -8.50 0.47
CA LEU A 148 7.92 -7.80 -0.53
C LEU A 148 7.63 -8.32 -1.95
N LEU A 149 7.56 -9.65 -2.13
CA LEU A 149 7.25 -10.27 -3.42
C LEU A 149 5.84 -9.93 -3.89
N ALA A 150 4.85 -9.93 -2.99
CA ALA A 150 3.48 -9.54 -3.31
C ALA A 150 3.41 -8.08 -3.79
N ALA A 151 4.09 -7.16 -3.08
CA ALA A 151 4.17 -5.76 -3.46
C ALA A 151 4.90 -5.54 -4.80
N ALA A 152 6.01 -6.24 -5.02
CA ALA A 152 6.75 -6.19 -6.26
C ALA A 152 5.91 -6.71 -7.44
N ALA A 153 5.26 -7.86 -7.30
CA ALA A 153 4.39 -8.44 -8.31
C ALA A 153 3.22 -7.50 -8.68
N TYR A 154 2.62 -6.83 -7.69
CA TYR A 154 1.61 -5.80 -7.94
C TYR A 154 2.15 -4.65 -8.79
N ASN A 155 3.31 -4.10 -8.43
CA ASN A 155 3.93 -3.01 -9.19
C ASN A 155 4.32 -3.45 -10.62
N PHE A 156 4.91 -4.63 -10.78
CA PHE A 156 5.26 -5.17 -12.10
C PHE A 156 4.01 -5.37 -12.97
N LYS A 157 2.92 -5.91 -12.42
CA LYS A 157 1.64 -6.03 -13.15
C LYS A 157 1.14 -4.69 -13.67
N ARG A 158 1.34 -3.61 -12.90
CA ARG A 158 0.99 -2.26 -13.35
C ARG A 158 1.94 -1.74 -14.42
N ALA A 159 3.24 -1.95 -14.26
CA ALA A 159 4.23 -1.57 -15.27
C ALA A 159 3.98 -2.28 -16.61
N MET A 160 3.69 -3.58 -16.59
CA MET A 160 3.34 -4.37 -17.78
C MET A 160 2.09 -3.85 -18.48
N ARG A 161 1.07 -3.40 -17.74
CA ARG A 161 -0.13 -2.79 -18.33
C ARG A 161 0.18 -1.47 -19.04
N VAL A 162 1.04 -0.64 -18.45
CA VAL A 162 1.46 0.63 -19.07
C VAL A 162 2.27 0.36 -20.33
N LEU A 163 3.21 -0.59 -20.27
CA LEU A 163 3.98 -1.01 -21.43
C LEU A 163 3.09 -1.55 -22.55
N LEU A 164 2.09 -2.38 -22.22
CA LEU A 164 1.14 -2.89 -23.20
C LEU A 164 0.31 -1.77 -23.85
N ASP A 165 -0.13 -0.76 -23.08
CA ASP A 165 -0.84 0.40 -23.64
C ASP A 165 0.05 1.20 -24.60
N LEU A 166 1.33 1.40 -24.23
CA LEU A 166 2.31 2.06 -25.09
C LEU A 166 2.51 1.29 -26.40
N ILE A 167 2.72 -0.03 -26.34
CA ILE A 167 2.89 -0.87 -27.52
C ILE A 167 1.66 -0.76 -28.42
N LYS A 168 0.44 -0.84 -27.85
CA LYS A 168 -0.81 -0.70 -28.61
C LYS A 168 -0.92 0.65 -29.33
N ARG A 169 -0.55 1.75 -28.66
CA ARG A 169 -0.56 3.09 -29.27
C ARG A 169 0.41 3.18 -30.44
N ILE A 170 1.64 2.71 -30.26
CA ILE A 170 2.66 2.68 -31.31
C ILE A 170 2.17 1.83 -32.49
N SER A 171 1.59 0.65 -32.24
CA SER A 171 1.05 -0.20 -33.30
C SER A 171 -0.06 0.46 -34.10
N ILE A 172 -0.99 1.17 -33.43
CA ILE A 172 -2.07 1.91 -34.12
C ILE A 172 -1.49 3.05 -34.97
N GLU A 173 -0.54 3.80 -34.42
CA GLU A 173 0.10 4.92 -35.12
C GLU A 173 0.86 4.43 -36.37
N LEU A 174 1.63 3.36 -36.26
CA LEU A 174 2.33 2.74 -37.39
C LEU A 174 1.37 2.29 -38.50
N VAL A 175 0.26 1.62 -38.15
CA VAL A 175 -0.75 1.21 -39.14
C VAL A 175 -1.38 2.41 -39.83
N ASN A 176 -1.71 3.46 -39.09
CA ASN A 176 -2.29 4.69 -39.64
C ASN A 176 -1.30 5.39 -40.59
N THR A 177 -0.02 5.50 -40.22
CA THR A 177 1.01 6.08 -41.09
C THR A 177 1.20 5.25 -42.36
N SER A 178 1.27 3.92 -42.25
CA SER A 178 1.36 3.03 -43.41
C SER A 178 0.13 3.12 -44.32
N PHE A 179 -1.07 3.29 -43.74
CA PHE A 179 -2.29 3.53 -44.51
C PHE A 179 -2.23 4.86 -45.26
N MET A 180 -1.91 5.97 -44.59
CA MET A 180 -1.81 7.29 -45.24
C MET A 180 -0.79 7.29 -46.40
N LEU A 181 0.37 6.66 -46.23
CA LEU A 181 1.37 6.53 -47.29
C LEU A 181 0.87 5.70 -48.49
N LYS A 182 -0.04 4.75 -48.27
CA LYS A 182 -0.60 3.89 -49.32
C LYS A 182 -1.68 4.59 -50.17
N TYR A 183 -2.35 5.60 -49.63
CA TYR A 183 -3.43 6.35 -50.30
C TYR A 183 -3.03 7.79 -50.68
N SER A 184 -1.74 8.13 -50.58
CA SER A 184 -1.18 9.44 -50.96
C SER A 184 -0.64 9.50 -52.40
N PHE A 185 -1.03 8.58 -53.28
CA PHE A 185 -0.74 8.58 -54.71
C PHE A 185 -2.01 8.64 -55.53
#